data_AF-A0A4W3GJZ8-F1
#
_entry.id   AF-A0A4W3GJZ8-F1
#
_cell.length_a   1.000
_cell.length_b   1.000
_cell.length_c   1.000
_cell.angle_alpha   90.00
_cell.angle_beta   90.00
_cell.angle_gamma   90.00
#
_symmetry.space_group_name_H-M   'P 1'
#
loop_
_entity.id
_entity.type
_entity.pdbx_description
1 polymer ?
#
loop_
_entity_poly.entity_id
_entity_poly.type
_entity_poly.pdbx_seq_one_letter_code
_entity_poly.pdbx_strand_id
1 'polypeptide(L)'
;MASEQELENLRNEATCSICLEFYTDPVSTDCGHNFCRDCILQCWGTGQESVSCPQCRQQIPQRCVRPNRTLYSNGSQGEQFVY
;
A
#
# COMPACT_ATOMS: atom_id res chain seq x y z
N MET A 1 -15.99 -18.58 -15.72
CA MET A 1 -16.22 -17.85 -14.46
C MET A 1 -14.93 -17.94 -13.69
N ALA A 2 -14.38 -16.81 -13.21
CA ALA A 2 -13.24 -16.87 -12.30
C ALA A 2 -13.65 -17.73 -11.10
N SER A 3 -12.81 -18.68 -10.73
CA SER A 3 -13.07 -19.54 -9.57
C SER A 3 -13.09 -18.67 -8.30
N GLU A 4 -13.89 -19.05 -7.30
CA GLU A 4 -13.99 -18.31 -6.03
C GLU A 4 -12.61 -18.09 -5.39
N GLN A 5 -11.71 -19.07 -5.56
CA GLN A 5 -10.31 -19.02 -5.15
C GLN A 5 -9.53 -17.88 -5.83
N GLU A 6 -9.74 -17.64 -7.12
CA GLU A 6 -9.06 -16.55 -7.85
C GLU A 6 -9.54 -15.18 -7.37
N LEU A 7 -10.83 -15.03 -7.08
CA LEU A 7 -11.40 -13.78 -6.56
C LEU A 7 -10.87 -13.46 -5.15
N GLU A 8 -10.68 -14.49 -4.33
CA GLU A 8 -10.13 -14.35 -2.98
C GLU A 8 -8.63 -14.02 -2.99
N ASN A 9 -7.87 -14.59 -3.92
CA ASN A 9 -6.47 -14.22 -4.15
C ASN A 9 -6.33 -12.76 -4.59
N LEU A 10 -7.13 -12.34 -5.59
CA LEU A 10 -7.17 -10.95 -6.06
C LEU A 10 -7.54 -9.97 -4.94
N ARG A 11 -8.46 -10.36 -4.06
CA ARG A 11 -8.82 -9.57 -2.88
C ARG A 11 -7.62 -9.42 -1.96
N ASN A 12 -6.94 -10.52 -1.62
CA ASN A 12 -5.78 -10.49 -0.72
C ASN A 12 -4.65 -9.60 -1.28
N GLU A 13 -4.43 -9.63 -2.59
CA GLU A 13 -3.46 -8.77 -3.28
C GLU A 13 -3.83 -7.27 -3.23
N ALA A 14 -5.13 -6.96 -3.18
CA ALA A 14 -5.67 -5.60 -3.14
C ALA A 14 -5.97 -5.09 -1.71
N THR A 15 -5.66 -5.88 -0.68
CA THR A 15 -5.87 -5.51 0.73
C THR A 15 -4.58 -5.10 1.43
N CYS A 16 -4.69 -4.17 2.36
CA CYS A 16 -3.58 -3.75 3.21
C CYS A 16 -3.31 -4.77 4.31
N SER A 17 -2.07 -5.23 4.43
CA SER A 17 -1.64 -6.18 5.46
C SER A 17 -1.69 -5.66 6.90
N ILE A 18 -2.01 -4.37 7.11
CA ILE A 18 -2.10 -3.74 8.45
C ILE A 18 -3.56 -3.69 8.92
N CYS A 19 -4.46 -3.07 8.14
CA CYS A 19 -5.88 -2.97 8.51
C CYS A 19 -6.74 -4.14 7.99
N LEU A 20 -6.19 -4.99 7.11
CA LEU A 20 -6.88 -6.11 6.46
C LEU A 20 -8.07 -5.70 5.58
N GLU A 21 -8.13 -4.42 5.21
CA GLU A 21 -9.15 -3.83 4.34
C GLU A 21 -8.54 -3.43 2.98
N PHE A 22 -9.39 -3.13 1.99
CA PHE A 22 -8.90 -2.61 0.70
C PHE A 22 -8.08 -1.34 0.87
N TYR A 23 -7.08 -1.16 0.00
CA TYR A 23 -6.22 0.01 0.10
C TYR A 23 -6.99 1.33 -0.02
N THR A 24 -6.76 2.20 0.97
CA THR A 24 -7.23 3.58 1.03
C THR A 24 -6.00 4.48 1.06
N ASP A 25 -5.86 5.33 0.05
CA ASP A 25 -4.64 6.12 -0.22
C ASP A 25 -3.37 5.24 -0.12
N PRO A 26 -3.22 4.24 -1.00
CA PRO A 26 -2.09 3.32 -0.92
C PRO A 26 -0.78 4.07 -1.08
N VAL A 27 0.21 3.66 -0.32
CA VAL A 27 1.58 4.11 -0.47
C VAL A 27 2.50 2.91 -0.69
N SER A 28 3.44 3.08 -1.59
CA SER A 28 4.49 2.11 -1.87
C SER A 28 5.77 2.46 -1.13
N THR A 29 6.39 1.42 -0.59
CA THR A 29 7.69 1.47 0.07
C THR A 29 8.79 1.03 -0.90
N ASP A 30 10.05 1.42 -0.65
CA ASP A 30 11.20 0.99 -1.48
C ASP A 30 11.41 -0.53 -1.53
N CYS A 31 10.89 -1.28 -0.55
CA CYS A 31 10.92 -2.74 -0.59
C CYS A 31 9.79 -3.35 -1.43
N GLY A 32 8.98 -2.54 -2.11
CA GLY A 32 7.90 -2.96 -3.01
C GLY A 32 6.57 -3.25 -2.32
N HIS A 33 6.49 -3.11 -1.00
CA HIS A 33 5.26 -3.37 -0.25
C HIS A 33 4.35 -2.15 -0.21
N ASN A 34 3.04 -2.41 -0.20
CA ASN A 34 1.99 -1.41 -0.24
C ASN A 34 1.16 -1.44 1.05
N PHE A 35 0.80 -0.26 1.54
CA PHE A 35 -0.01 -0.09 2.75
C PHE A 35 -0.93 1.12 2.58
N CYS A 36 -2.00 1.22 3.36
CA CYS A 36 -2.73 2.48 3.45
C CYS A 36 -1.82 3.56 4.08
N ARG A 37 -1.90 4.79 3.58
CA ARG A 37 -1.11 5.92 4.11
C ARG A 37 -1.25 6.06 5.62
N ASP A 38 -2.47 6.06 6.14
CA ASP A 38 -2.70 6.17 7.58
C ASP A 38 -2.16 4.97 8.36
N CYS A 39 -2.26 3.75 7.81
CA CYS A 39 -1.78 2.55 8.47
C CYS A 39 -0.26 2.55 8.63
N ILE A 40 0.49 2.92 7.58
CA ILE A 40 1.95 2.96 7.66
C ILE A 40 2.42 4.11 8.56
N LEU A 41 1.76 5.27 8.51
CA LEU A 41 2.09 6.42 9.35
C LEU A 41 1.83 6.11 10.84
N GLN A 42 0.74 5.43 11.17
CA GLN A 42 0.46 4.98 12.53
C GLN A 42 1.49 3.94 13.00
N CYS A 43 1.88 3.01 12.12
CA CYS A 43 2.85 1.97 12.46
C CYS A 43 4.24 2.55 12.75
N TRP A 44 4.66 3.58 12.00
CA TRP A 44 5.96 4.21 12.12
C TRP A 44 6.03 5.30 13.21
N GLY A 45 4.88 5.91 13.52
CA GLY A 45 4.81 7.03 14.46
C GLY A 45 5.53 8.28 13.94
N THR A 46 5.48 9.35 14.74
CA THR A 46 6.16 10.61 14.44
C THR A 46 7.61 10.58 14.97
N GLY A 47 8.58 10.84 14.09
CA GLY A 47 9.96 11.17 14.48
C GLY A 47 11.01 10.06 14.35
N GLN A 48 10.77 9.04 13.52
CA GLN A 48 11.75 7.97 13.26
C GLN A 48 12.45 8.15 11.91
N GLU A 49 13.76 8.36 11.91
CA GLU A 49 14.58 8.55 10.69
C GLU A 49 14.59 7.32 9.76
N SER A 50 14.48 6.12 10.33
CA SER A 50 14.38 4.86 9.61
C SER A 50 13.41 3.93 10.32
N VAL A 51 12.65 3.18 9.53
CA VAL A 51 11.47 2.44 9.99
C VAL A 51 11.41 1.11 9.28
N SER A 52 10.98 0.06 9.97
CA SER A 52 10.95 -1.28 9.40
C SER A 52 9.66 -1.51 8.63
N CYS A 53 9.75 -2.18 7.48
CA CYS A 53 8.58 -2.67 6.76
C CYS A 53 7.79 -3.65 7.64
N PRO A 54 6.48 -3.46 7.84
CA PRO A 54 5.65 -4.40 8.60
C PRO A 54 5.60 -5.81 8.00
N GLN A 55 5.80 -5.93 6.68
CA GLN A 55 5.69 -7.20 5.97
C GLN A 55 7.03 -7.96 5.86
N CYS A 56 8.11 -7.30 5.40
CA CYS A 56 9.41 -7.95 5.18
C CYS A 56 10.50 -7.54 6.17
N ARG A 57 10.21 -6.61 7.10
CA ARG A 57 11.15 -6.08 8.10
C ARG A 57 12.39 -5.37 7.53
N GLN A 58 12.42 -5.10 6.23
CA GLN A 58 13.48 -4.30 5.61
C GLN A 58 13.43 -2.86 6.14
N GLN A 59 14.59 -2.28 6.41
CA GLN A 59 14.71 -0.89 6.84
C GLN A 59 14.37 0.04 5.67
N ILE A 60 13.35 0.86 5.85
CA ILE A 60 12.88 1.85 4.89
C ILE A 60 13.17 3.24 5.46
N PRO A 61 13.82 4.14 4.70
CA PRO A 61 13.91 5.54 5.10
C PRO A 61 12.51 6.18 5.05
N GLN A 62 12.12 6.98 6.05
CA GLN A 62 10.78 7.64 6.05
C GLN A 62 10.51 8.44 4.76
N ARG A 63 11.56 9.02 4.15
CA ARG A 63 11.49 9.78 2.88
C ARG A 63 11.17 8.94 1.64
N CYS A 64 11.14 7.62 1.76
CA CYS A 64 11.00 6.69 0.64
C CYS A 64 9.58 6.08 0.51
N VAL A 65 8.59 6.69 1.16
CA VAL A 65 7.19 6.33 0.95
C VAL A 65 6.60 7.20 -0.15
N ARG A 66 6.08 6.57 -1.19
CA ARG A 66 5.48 7.25 -2.33
C ARG A 66 3.99 6.91 -2.44
N PRO A 67 3.10 7.89 -2.63
CA PRO A 67 1.70 7.60 -2.90
C PRO A 67 1.57 6.80 -4.20
N ASN A 68 0.81 5.72 -4.16
CA ASN A 68 0.56 4.84 -5.27
C ASN A 68 -0.92 4.86 -5.64
N ARG A 69 -1.28 5.76 -6.56
CA ARG A 69 -2.69 5.98 -6.95
C ARG A 69 -3.29 4.82 -7.76
N THR A 70 -2.49 3.90 -8.30
CA THR A 70 -3.01 2.78 -9.11
C THR A 70 -3.67 1.69 -8.27
N LEU A 71 -3.35 1.64 -6.97
CA LEU A 71 -3.91 0.67 -6.02
C LEU A 71 -5.13 1.21 -5.26
N TYR A 72 -5.57 2.45 -5.56
CA TYR A 72 -6.68 3.08 -4.86
C TYR A 72 -8.00 2.39 -5.23
N SER A 73 -8.70 1.87 -4.22
CA SER A 73 -9.90 1.06 -4.41
C SER A 73 -11.16 1.85 -4.83
N ASN A 74 -11.19 3.18 -4.64
CA ASN A 74 -12.29 3.99 -5.17
C ASN A 74 -12.08 4.23 -6.67
N GLY A 75 -12.75 3.41 -7.47
CA GLY A 75 -12.73 3.42 -8.92
C GLY A 75 -12.96 4.80 -9.53
N SER A 76 -11.88 5.38 -10.03
CA SER A 76 -11.89 6.26 -11.19
C SER A 76 -10.54 6.12 -11.88
N GLN A 77 -10.53 5.36 -12.97
CA GLN A 77 -9.51 5.52 -14.00
C GLN A 77 -9.53 6.99 -14.44
N GLY A 78 -8.39 7.65 -14.27
CA GLY A 78 -8.16 9.01 -14.73
C GLY A 78 -6.74 9.09 -15.26
N GLU A 79 -6.60 8.63 -16.50
CA GLU A 79 -5.64 8.98 -17.54
C GLU A 79 -4.20 9.40 -17.18
N GLN A 80 -3.31 8.80 -17.95
CA GLN A 80 -1.94 9.20 -18.18
C GLN A 80 -1.87 10.54 -18.94
N PHE A 81 -0.84 11.35 -18.62
CA PHE A 81 -0.29 12.52 -19.33
C PHE A 81 -0.91 13.92 -19.11
N VAL A 82 -0.12 14.83 -18.53
CA VAL A 82 0.54 16.03 -19.13
C VAL A 82 1.44 16.63 -18.02
N TYR A 83 2.71 17.00 -18.20
CA TYR A 83 3.35 17.87 -19.19
C TYR A 83 4.64 17.27 -19.77
#